data_AF-A0A5J5TQ65-F1
#
_entry.id   AF-A0A5J5TQ65-F1
#
_cell.length_a   1.000
_cell.length_b   1.000
_cell.length_c   1.000
_cell.angle_alpha   90.00
_cell.angle_beta   90.00
_cell.angle_gamma   90.00
#
_symmetry.space_group_name_H-M   'P 1'
#
loop_
_entity.id
_entity.type
_entity.pdbx_description
1 polymer ?
#
loop_
_entity_poly.entity_id
_entity_poly.type
_entity_poly.pdbx_seq_one_letter_code
_entity_poly.pdbx_strand_id
1 'polypeptide(L)'
;MGSSCTRVASIFVSDGKQARRTNSSSLLGELFDHGCDALASTFETMDFGSTAMCGGDSFWFWVILSIPFYGATWEHYFTNALILSIVNGPTEGLALIYGLHFMTAIVGAQWWAQPFQQSIPFLSWIPYVNELPTYKAAVYLLTPIAILPTVACNISNVHKIVKARKGSLLLALAMLYPFVVLMGGVLIWR
;
A
#
# COMPACT_ATOMS: atom_id res chain seq x y z
N MET A 1 14.85 26.06 12.29
CA MET A 1 15.36 25.86 10.92
C MET A 1 16.29 24.67 10.94
N GLY A 2 15.88 23.54 10.40
CA GLY A 2 16.68 22.30 10.42
C GLY A 2 15.81 21.06 10.26
N SER A 3 15.77 20.52 9.04
CA SER A 3 15.94 19.09 8.73
C SER A 3 15.52 18.83 7.28
N SER A 4 16.52 18.41 6.51
CA SER A 4 16.53 17.86 5.17
C SER A 4 15.19 17.34 4.62
N CYS A 5 14.66 18.05 3.63
CA CYS A 5 13.60 17.56 2.76
C CYS A 5 14.22 16.84 1.56
N THR A 6 14.89 15.70 1.79
CA THR A 6 15.14 14.73 0.71
C THR A 6 13.87 13.92 0.54
N ARG A 7 12.83 14.54 -0.04
CA ARG A 7 11.64 13.81 -0.50
C ARG A 7 11.79 13.66 -2.00
N VAL A 8 11.99 12.43 -2.44
CA VAL A 8 11.78 12.01 -3.82
C VAL A 8 10.43 12.58 -4.25
N ALA A 9 10.44 13.57 -5.13
CA ALA A 9 9.22 14.21 -5.60
C ALA A 9 8.65 13.34 -6.71
N SER A 10 7.69 12.47 -6.37
CA SER A 10 6.78 11.94 -7.38
C SER A 10 5.98 13.11 -7.98
N ILE A 11 5.64 13.01 -9.27
CA ILE A 11 4.92 14.06 -10.01
C ILE A 11 3.62 14.45 -9.28
N PHE A 12 2.90 13.47 -8.72
CA PHE A 12 1.68 13.67 -7.93
C PHE A 12 1.88 14.56 -6.69
N VAL A 13 2.99 14.35 -5.95
CA VAL A 13 3.34 15.21 -4.80
C VAL A 13 3.66 16.64 -5.24
N SER A 14 4.14 16.82 -6.47
CA SER A 14 4.43 18.14 -7.04
C SER A 14 3.16 18.87 -7.46
N ASP A 15 2.17 18.18 -7.99
CA ASP A 15 0.88 18.73 -8.44
C ASP A 15 0.07 19.26 -7.26
N GLY A 16 -0.06 18.48 -6.18
CA GLY A 16 -0.73 18.95 -4.96
C GLY A 16 -0.01 20.13 -4.29
N LYS A 17 1.32 20.23 -4.41
CA LYS A 17 2.08 21.41 -3.95
C LYS A 17 1.85 22.62 -4.85
N GLN A 18 1.78 22.44 -6.16
CA GLN A 18 1.53 23.52 -7.11
C GLN A 18 0.10 24.05 -6.98
N ALA A 19 -0.90 23.18 -6.86
CA ALA A 19 -2.31 23.57 -6.68
C ALA A 19 -2.53 24.44 -5.43
N ARG A 20 -1.85 24.11 -4.32
CA ARG A 20 -1.82 24.94 -3.11
C ARG A 20 -1.11 26.28 -3.30
N ARG A 21 -0.03 26.32 -4.10
CA ARG A 21 0.70 27.56 -4.41
C ARG A 21 -0.10 28.50 -5.31
N THR A 22 -0.92 27.96 -6.19
CA THR A 22 -1.72 28.74 -7.15
C THR A 22 -3.16 29.00 -6.67
N ASN A 23 -3.52 28.59 -5.44
CA ASN A 23 -4.89 28.62 -4.91
C ASN A 23 -5.92 27.96 -5.86
N SER A 24 -5.49 26.94 -6.61
CA SER A 24 -6.33 26.22 -7.58
C SER A 24 -6.77 24.84 -7.05
N SER A 25 -6.62 24.60 -5.74
CA SER A 25 -7.10 23.37 -5.10
C SER A 25 -8.62 23.26 -5.24
N SER A 26 -9.08 22.21 -5.91
CA SER A 26 -10.50 21.88 -6.07
C SER A 26 -10.76 20.45 -5.63
N LEU A 27 -11.98 20.17 -5.16
CA LEU A 27 -12.41 18.82 -4.79
C LEU A 27 -12.29 17.83 -5.97
N LEU A 28 -12.52 18.31 -7.20
CA LEU A 28 -12.36 17.51 -8.41
C LEU A 28 -10.89 17.19 -8.69
N GLY A 29 -10.00 18.15 -8.46
CA GLY A 29 -8.55 17.94 -8.58
C GLY A 29 -8.04 16.89 -7.59
N GLU A 30 -8.51 16.93 -6.35
CA GLU A 30 -8.18 15.92 -5.33
C GLU A 30 -8.73 14.53 -5.67
N LEU A 31 -9.96 14.45 -6.18
CA LEU A 31 -10.52 13.18 -6.67
C LEU A 31 -9.70 12.59 -7.82
N PHE A 32 -9.26 13.43 -8.75
CA PHE A 32 -8.45 13.01 -9.90
C PHE A 32 -7.06 12.54 -9.45
N ASP A 33 -6.40 13.27 -8.54
CA ASP A 33 -5.09 12.90 -7.98
C ASP A 33 -5.15 11.52 -7.28
N HIS A 34 -6.14 11.30 -6.41
CA HIS A 34 -6.35 10.00 -5.78
C HIS A 34 -6.70 8.89 -6.79
N GLY A 35 -7.46 9.20 -7.84
CA GLY A 35 -7.77 8.26 -8.91
C GLY A 35 -6.51 7.85 -9.68
N CYS A 36 -5.63 8.80 -9.99
CA CYS A 36 -4.34 8.55 -10.61
C CYS A 36 -3.42 7.72 -9.70
N ASP A 37 -3.35 8.04 -8.41
CA ASP A 37 -2.58 7.26 -7.43
C ASP A 37 -3.09 5.80 -7.34
N ALA A 38 -4.41 5.59 -7.37
CA ALA A 38 -5.01 4.26 -7.36
C ALA A 38 -4.67 3.45 -8.64
N LEU A 39 -4.70 4.09 -9.80
CA LEU A 39 -4.32 3.46 -11.08
C LEU A 39 -2.83 3.15 -11.12
N ALA A 40 -1.98 4.08 -10.70
CA ALA A 40 -0.53 3.88 -10.63
C ALA A 40 -0.19 2.70 -9.72
N SER A 41 -0.78 2.67 -8.52
CA SER A 41 -0.65 1.56 -7.57
C SER A 41 -1.11 0.22 -8.16
N THR A 42 -2.18 0.22 -8.94
CA THR A 42 -2.69 -0.99 -9.60
C THR A 42 -1.72 -1.50 -10.67
N PHE A 43 -1.21 -0.62 -11.55
CA PHE A 43 -0.19 -1.00 -12.54
C PHE A 43 1.11 -1.47 -11.91
N GLU A 44 1.53 -0.84 -10.81
CA GLU A 44 2.72 -1.23 -10.07
C GLU A 44 2.62 -2.66 -9.53
N THR A 45 1.47 -3.06 -8.97
CA THR A 45 1.28 -4.45 -8.51
C THR A 45 1.33 -5.47 -9.65
N MET A 46 0.87 -5.09 -10.85
CA MET A 46 0.97 -5.93 -12.03
C MET A 46 2.40 -6.03 -12.55
N ASP A 47 3.14 -4.91 -12.57
CA ASP A 47 4.54 -4.85 -13.02
C ASP A 47 5.46 -5.65 -12.09
N PHE A 48 5.31 -5.48 -10.77
CA PHE A 48 6.01 -6.30 -9.80
C PHE A 48 5.59 -7.78 -9.92
N GLY A 49 4.31 -8.03 -10.18
CA GLY A 49 3.80 -9.37 -10.38
C GLY A 49 4.45 -10.11 -11.57
N SER A 50 4.64 -9.38 -12.67
CA SER A 50 5.38 -9.85 -13.84
C SER A 50 6.85 -10.12 -13.52
N THR A 51 7.51 -9.19 -12.82
CA THR A 51 8.92 -9.30 -12.41
C THR A 51 9.17 -10.50 -11.49
N ALA A 52 8.25 -10.77 -10.56
CA ALA A 52 8.33 -11.87 -9.61
C ALA A 52 7.85 -13.23 -10.16
N MET A 53 7.46 -13.30 -11.45
CA MET A 53 6.93 -14.51 -12.10
C MET A 53 5.77 -15.15 -11.34
N CYS A 54 4.94 -14.36 -10.66
CA CYS A 54 3.91 -14.88 -9.77
C CYS A 54 2.57 -15.19 -10.47
N GLY A 55 2.46 -14.93 -11.78
CA GLY A 55 1.32 -15.34 -12.60
C GLY A 55 -0.03 -14.88 -12.02
N GLY A 56 -0.94 -15.81 -11.77
CA GLY A 56 -2.28 -15.52 -11.23
C GLY A 56 -2.30 -14.95 -9.81
N ASP A 57 -1.19 -15.06 -9.07
CA ASP A 57 -1.05 -14.56 -7.70
C ASP A 57 -0.80 -13.05 -7.63
N SER A 58 -0.49 -12.38 -8.75
CA SER A 58 -0.37 -10.90 -8.78
C SER A 58 -1.65 -10.19 -8.33
N PHE A 59 -2.80 -10.83 -8.53
CA PHE A 59 -4.08 -10.33 -8.02
C PHE A 59 -4.12 -10.22 -6.49
N TRP A 60 -3.51 -11.16 -5.78
CA TRP A 60 -3.43 -11.09 -4.32
C TRP A 60 -2.60 -9.90 -3.86
N PHE A 61 -1.58 -9.49 -4.63
CA PHE A 61 -0.81 -8.29 -4.32
C PHE A 61 -1.66 -7.03 -4.44
N TRP A 62 -2.52 -6.97 -5.47
CA TRP A 62 -3.48 -5.89 -5.63
C TRP A 62 -4.50 -5.82 -4.49
N VAL A 63 -5.07 -6.96 -4.07
CA VAL A 63 -6.00 -7.01 -2.92
C VAL A 63 -5.32 -6.51 -1.65
N ILE A 64 -4.11 -6.98 -1.39
CA ILE A 64 -3.29 -6.60 -0.23
C ILE A 64 -3.02 -5.09 -0.23
N LEU A 65 -2.63 -4.50 -1.37
CA LEU A 65 -2.34 -3.07 -1.47
C LEU A 65 -3.59 -2.18 -1.39
N SER A 66 -4.74 -2.69 -1.80
CA SER A 66 -6.02 -1.96 -1.76
C SER A 66 -6.48 -1.66 -0.32
N ILE A 67 -6.12 -2.49 0.66
CA ILE A 67 -6.51 -2.33 2.07
C ILE A 67 -5.95 -1.03 2.70
N PRO A 68 -4.62 -0.81 2.74
CA PRO A 68 -4.06 0.42 3.30
C PRO A 68 -4.43 1.66 2.47
N PHE A 69 -4.59 1.51 1.15
CA PHE A 69 -5.04 2.61 0.27
C PHE A 69 -6.44 3.09 0.66
N TYR A 70 -7.43 2.18 0.72
CA TYR A 70 -8.79 2.51 1.13
C TYR A 70 -8.84 2.99 2.59
N GLY A 71 -8.02 2.40 3.46
CA GLY A 71 -7.88 2.84 4.85
C GLY A 71 -7.40 4.29 4.99
N ALA A 72 -6.47 4.74 4.14
CA ALA A 72 -5.99 6.11 4.13
C ALA A 72 -7.06 7.09 3.60
N THR A 73 -7.82 6.70 2.56
CA THR A 73 -8.97 7.49 2.09
C THR A 73 -10.06 7.59 3.15
N TRP A 74 -10.33 6.50 3.86
CA TRP A 74 -11.28 6.47 4.97
C TRP A 74 -10.82 7.37 6.13
N GLU A 75 -9.54 7.34 6.49
CA GLU A 75 -8.99 8.27 7.50
C GLU A 75 -9.16 9.72 7.06
N HIS A 76 -8.78 10.03 5.81
CA HIS A 76 -8.88 11.36 5.22
C HIS A 76 -10.31 11.92 5.32
N TYR A 77 -11.34 11.09 5.11
CA TYR A 77 -12.74 11.50 5.26
C TYR A 77 -13.07 12.04 6.67
N PHE A 78 -12.48 11.50 7.73
CA PHE A 78 -12.72 11.96 9.10
C PHE A 78 -11.82 13.11 9.52
N THR A 79 -10.54 13.06 9.13
CA THR A 79 -9.50 14.04 9.50
C THR A 79 -9.56 15.31 8.65
N ASN A 80 -10.10 15.25 7.43
CA ASN A 80 -9.91 16.24 6.36
C ASN A 80 -8.42 16.52 6.07
N ALA A 81 -7.56 15.55 6.36
CA ALA A 81 -6.12 15.65 6.19
C ALA A 81 -5.54 14.27 5.90
N LEU A 82 -4.74 14.16 4.83
CA LEU A 82 -4.00 12.93 4.53
C LEU A 82 -2.81 12.81 5.49
N ILE A 83 -2.96 12.03 6.56
CA ILE A 83 -1.89 11.81 7.54
C ILE A 83 -1.06 10.62 7.07
N LEU A 84 -0.01 10.91 6.31
CA LEU A 84 0.94 9.89 5.91
C LEU A 84 1.83 9.50 7.10
N SER A 85 1.88 8.20 7.38
CA SER A 85 2.85 7.62 8.29
C SER A 85 4.28 7.89 7.81
N ILE A 86 5.28 7.88 8.72
CA ILE A 86 6.70 8.03 8.36
C ILE A 86 7.04 7.01 7.27
N VAL A 87 6.70 5.75 7.53
CA VAL A 87 6.67 4.69 6.54
C VAL A 87 5.36 4.75 5.78
N ASN A 88 5.40 5.19 4.52
CA ASN A 88 4.22 5.29 3.67
C ASN A 88 4.41 4.55 2.34
N GLY A 89 3.30 4.04 1.80
CA GLY A 89 3.27 3.34 0.52
C GLY A 89 3.78 4.20 -0.65
N PRO A 90 3.27 5.43 -0.85
CA PRO A 90 3.60 6.24 -2.03
C PRO A 90 5.03 6.80 -2.08
N THR A 91 5.85 6.66 -1.04
CA THR A 91 7.26 7.09 -1.07
C THR A 91 8.19 5.93 -0.77
N GLU A 92 8.00 5.26 0.36
CA GLU A 92 8.89 4.17 0.77
C GLU A 92 8.53 2.85 0.09
N GLY A 93 7.23 2.59 -0.14
CA GLY A 93 6.75 1.43 -0.88
C GLY A 93 7.23 1.42 -2.34
N LEU A 94 7.06 2.53 -3.06
CA LEU A 94 7.58 2.72 -4.42
C LEU A 94 9.12 2.55 -4.47
N ALA A 95 9.84 3.16 -3.53
CA ALA A 95 11.29 3.03 -3.45
C ALA A 95 11.74 1.57 -3.21
N LEU A 96 11.00 0.84 -2.35
CA LEU A 96 11.23 -0.59 -2.12
C LEU A 96 10.99 -1.38 -3.41
N ILE A 97 9.89 -1.14 -4.12
CA ILE A 97 9.55 -1.85 -5.35
C ILE A 97 10.62 -1.61 -6.43
N TYR A 98 11.05 -0.36 -6.64
CA TYR A 98 12.18 -0.06 -7.55
C TYR A 98 13.48 -0.76 -7.13
N GLY A 99 13.77 -0.81 -5.83
CA GLY A 99 14.91 -1.57 -5.30
C GLY A 99 14.81 -3.06 -5.60
N LEU A 100 13.61 -3.65 -5.47
CA LEU A 100 13.35 -5.04 -5.80
C LEU A 100 13.49 -5.32 -7.30
N HIS A 101 13.05 -4.42 -8.18
CA HIS A 101 13.28 -4.55 -9.62
C HIS A 101 14.78 -4.55 -9.95
N PHE A 102 15.54 -3.63 -9.36
CA PHE A 102 16.99 -3.58 -9.58
C PHE A 102 17.70 -4.83 -9.06
N MET A 103 17.31 -5.30 -7.87
CA MET A 103 17.81 -6.57 -7.33
C MET A 103 17.48 -7.72 -8.28
N THR A 104 16.24 -7.80 -8.77
CA THR A 104 15.79 -8.85 -9.70
C THR A 104 16.56 -8.81 -11.01
N ALA A 105 16.94 -7.64 -11.50
CA ALA A 105 17.80 -7.51 -12.68
C ALA A 105 19.18 -8.13 -12.47
N ILE A 106 19.70 -8.16 -11.24
CA ILE A 106 20.99 -8.78 -10.89
C ILE A 106 20.85 -10.28 -10.65
N VAL A 107 19.87 -10.70 -9.84
CA VAL A 107 19.73 -12.11 -9.41
C VAL A 107 18.93 -12.98 -10.38
N GLY A 108 18.19 -12.36 -11.30
CA GLY A 108 17.27 -13.02 -12.23
C GLY A 108 15.88 -13.22 -11.64
N ALA A 109 14.86 -13.25 -12.51
CA ALA A 109 13.46 -13.42 -12.11
C ALA A 109 13.16 -14.80 -11.49
N GLN A 110 13.93 -15.82 -11.88
CA GLN A 110 13.83 -17.19 -11.36
C GLN A 110 14.08 -17.26 -9.85
N TRP A 111 14.82 -16.30 -9.29
CA TRP A 111 15.06 -16.18 -7.86
C TRP A 111 13.76 -16.04 -7.05
N TRP A 112 12.72 -15.43 -7.64
CA TRP A 112 11.42 -15.29 -6.97
C TRP A 112 10.61 -16.59 -6.94
N ALA A 113 10.79 -17.46 -7.94
CA ALA A 113 10.03 -18.70 -8.09
C ALA A 113 10.64 -19.88 -7.32
N GLN A 114 11.94 -19.83 -7.00
CA GLN A 114 12.60 -20.89 -6.24
C GLN A 114 12.15 -20.93 -4.76
N PRO A 115 12.33 -22.07 -4.07
CA PRO A 115 11.98 -22.20 -2.65
C PRO A 115 12.70 -21.17 -1.78
N PHE A 116 11.99 -20.58 -0.82
CA PHE A 116 12.49 -19.50 0.04
C PHE A 116 13.81 -19.85 0.74
N GLN A 117 13.96 -21.09 1.21
CA GLN A 117 15.20 -21.56 1.85
C GLN A 117 16.42 -21.48 0.92
N GLN A 118 16.24 -21.65 -0.39
CA GLN A 118 17.33 -21.56 -1.36
C GLN A 118 17.71 -20.11 -1.65
N SER A 119 16.71 -19.23 -1.67
CA SER A 119 16.91 -17.78 -1.87
C SER A 119 17.56 -17.09 -0.68
N ILE A 120 17.12 -17.42 0.54
CA ILE A 120 17.58 -16.77 1.77
C ILE A 120 17.90 -17.84 2.82
N PRO A 121 19.06 -18.53 2.71
CA PRO A 121 19.39 -19.67 3.58
C PRO A 121 19.45 -19.32 5.06
N PHE A 122 19.79 -18.07 5.41
CA PHE A 122 19.89 -17.63 6.81
C PHE A 122 18.51 -17.46 7.48
N LEU A 123 17.42 -17.33 6.73
CA LEU A 123 16.04 -17.28 7.24
C LEU A 123 15.31 -18.63 7.17
N SER A 124 16.04 -19.71 6.87
CA SER A 124 15.50 -21.07 6.79
C SER A 124 14.96 -21.63 8.12
N TRP A 125 15.10 -20.91 9.22
CA TRP A 125 14.53 -21.30 10.51
C TRP A 125 13.04 -20.96 10.63
N ILE A 126 12.47 -20.16 9.73
CA ILE A 126 11.06 -19.76 9.79
C ILE A 126 10.19 -20.91 9.27
N PRO A 127 9.40 -21.59 10.13
CA PRO A 127 8.55 -22.70 9.69
C PRO A 127 7.46 -22.21 8.74
N TYR A 128 6.95 -23.10 7.88
CA TYR A 128 5.85 -22.86 6.92
C TYR A 128 6.15 -21.96 5.71
N VAL A 129 7.21 -21.15 5.72
CA VAL A 129 7.59 -20.30 4.56
C VAL A 129 8.73 -20.88 3.71
N ASN A 130 9.52 -21.79 4.27
CA ASN A 130 10.74 -22.31 3.63
C ASN A 130 10.52 -23.02 2.29
N GLU A 131 9.42 -23.76 2.19
CA GLU A 131 9.08 -24.55 1.00
C GLU A 131 8.27 -23.72 -0.02
N LEU A 132 7.78 -22.54 0.38
CA LEU A 132 7.03 -21.69 -0.51
C LEU A 132 7.95 -21.01 -1.53
N PRO A 133 7.42 -20.66 -2.72
CA PRO A 133 8.09 -19.75 -3.63
C PRO A 133 8.48 -18.46 -2.90
N THR A 134 9.67 -17.95 -3.20
CA THR A 134 10.25 -16.80 -2.52
C THR A 134 9.35 -15.56 -2.57
N TYR A 135 8.62 -15.33 -3.67
CA TYR A 135 7.64 -14.23 -3.74
C TYR A 135 6.49 -14.40 -2.75
N LYS A 136 5.99 -15.62 -2.54
CA LYS A 136 4.90 -15.90 -1.57
C LYS A 136 5.38 -15.69 -0.15
N ALA A 137 6.56 -16.23 0.16
CA ALA A 137 7.19 -16.04 1.45
C ALA A 137 7.43 -14.55 1.73
N ALA A 138 7.99 -13.81 0.77
CA ALA A 138 8.21 -12.37 0.89
C ALA A 138 6.90 -11.62 1.16
N VAL A 139 5.82 -11.94 0.44
CA VAL A 139 4.52 -11.31 0.65
C VAL A 139 3.96 -11.65 2.03
N TYR A 140 3.98 -12.92 2.46
CA TYR A 140 3.47 -13.30 3.78
C TYR A 140 4.27 -12.71 4.94
N LEU A 141 5.57 -12.48 4.78
CA LEU A 141 6.42 -11.88 5.80
C LEU A 141 6.31 -10.35 5.83
N LEU A 142 6.31 -9.70 4.66
CA LEU A 142 6.31 -8.24 4.56
C LEU A 142 4.92 -7.63 4.75
N THR A 143 3.87 -8.31 4.30
CA THR A 143 2.48 -7.83 4.41
C THR A 143 2.06 -7.49 5.85
N PRO A 144 2.19 -8.37 6.85
CA PRO A 144 1.79 -8.04 8.22
C PRO A 144 2.63 -6.89 8.79
N ILE A 145 3.91 -6.81 8.44
CA ILE A 145 4.82 -5.74 8.92
C ILE A 145 4.43 -4.39 8.31
N ALA A 146 4.06 -4.35 7.03
CA ALA A 146 3.71 -3.11 6.35
C ALA A 146 2.26 -2.69 6.65
N ILE A 147 1.30 -3.61 6.56
CA ILE A 147 -0.13 -3.27 6.57
C ILE A 147 -0.68 -3.14 7.97
N LEU A 148 -0.33 -4.04 8.91
CA LEU A 148 -0.93 -4.00 10.26
C LEU A 148 -0.64 -2.68 10.97
N PRO A 149 0.60 -2.13 10.96
CA PRO A 149 0.85 -0.84 11.57
C PRO A 149 0.10 0.30 10.89
N THR A 150 0.04 0.32 9.55
CA THR A 150 -0.70 1.35 8.81
C THR A 150 -2.18 1.32 9.13
N VAL A 151 -2.82 0.15 9.07
CA VAL A 151 -4.25 0.00 9.39
C VAL A 151 -4.51 0.35 10.87
N ALA A 152 -3.64 -0.07 11.79
CA ALA A 152 -3.76 0.28 13.20
C ALA A 152 -3.63 1.79 13.45
N CYS A 153 -2.70 2.47 12.77
CA CYS A 153 -2.56 3.92 12.81
C CYS A 153 -3.81 4.62 12.30
N ASN A 154 -4.34 4.19 11.14
CA ASN A 154 -5.55 4.77 10.54
C ASN A 154 -6.75 4.62 11.49
N ILE A 155 -6.95 3.43 12.06
CA ILE A 155 -8.03 3.19 13.05
C ILE A 155 -7.83 4.04 14.30
N SER A 156 -6.60 4.14 14.82
CA SER A 156 -6.29 4.95 16.00
C SER A 156 -6.59 6.44 15.78
N ASN A 157 -6.24 6.97 14.61
CA ASN A 157 -6.47 8.37 14.26
C ASN A 157 -7.97 8.67 14.08
N VAL A 158 -8.70 7.80 13.36
CA VAL A 158 -10.16 7.93 13.25
C VAL A 158 -10.83 7.80 14.61
N HIS A 159 -10.41 6.86 15.45
CA HIS A 159 -10.96 6.69 16.79
C HIS A 159 -10.82 7.96 17.64
N LYS A 160 -9.65 8.61 17.61
CA LYS A 160 -9.42 9.87 18.33
C LYS A 160 -10.40 10.97 17.88
N ILE A 161 -10.64 11.10 16.59
CA ILE A 161 -11.53 12.13 16.03
C ILE A 161 -13.00 11.81 16.32
N VAL A 162 -13.42 10.58 16.11
CA VAL A 162 -14.80 10.13 16.37
C VAL A 162 -15.13 10.32 17.85
N LYS A 163 -14.21 9.98 18.75
CA LYS A 163 -14.36 10.20 20.20
C LYS A 163 -14.44 11.69 20.53
N ALA A 164 -13.59 12.53 19.93
CA ALA A 164 -13.63 13.99 20.13
C ALA A 164 -14.96 14.61 19.65
N ARG A 165 -15.55 14.07 18.57
CA ARG A 165 -16.85 14.49 18.03
C ARG A 165 -18.05 13.85 18.73
N LYS A 166 -17.86 13.05 19.79
CA LYS A 166 -18.90 12.24 20.47
C LYS A 166 -19.68 11.32 19.51
N GLY A 167 -19.05 10.88 18.42
CA GLY A 167 -19.61 9.97 17.44
C GLY A 167 -19.43 8.50 17.81
N SER A 168 -20.02 7.60 17.01
CA SER A 168 -19.87 6.15 17.16
C SER A 168 -18.77 5.60 16.25
N LEU A 169 -17.78 4.88 16.83
CA LEU A 169 -16.75 4.19 16.07
C LEU A 169 -17.35 3.10 15.17
N LEU A 170 -18.42 2.44 15.62
CA LEU A 170 -19.08 1.38 14.86
C LEU A 170 -19.71 1.94 13.58
N LEU A 171 -20.26 3.15 13.64
CA LEU A 171 -20.77 3.83 12.44
C LEU A 171 -19.63 4.23 11.49
N ALA A 172 -18.49 4.67 12.03
CA ALA A 172 -17.32 4.97 11.22
C ALA A 172 -16.76 3.72 10.52
N LEU A 173 -16.71 2.58 11.22
CA LEU A 173 -16.30 1.30 10.64
C LEU A 173 -17.33 0.75 9.65
N ALA A 174 -18.63 1.01 9.86
CA ALA A 174 -19.68 0.60 8.92
C ALA A 174 -19.52 1.27 7.54
N MET A 175 -18.83 2.42 7.45
CA MET A 175 -18.49 3.04 6.16
C MET A 175 -17.48 2.23 5.33
N LEU A 176 -16.81 1.23 5.92
CA LEU A 176 -15.96 0.27 5.19
C LEU A 176 -16.79 -0.81 4.48
N TYR A 177 -18.09 -0.91 4.76
CA TYR A 177 -18.97 -1.92 4.17
C TYR A 177 -18.94 -1.98 2.63
N PRO A 178 -19.00 -0.87 1.88
CA PRO A 178 -18.93 -0.92 0.41
C PRO A 178 -17.63 -1.54 -0.10
N PHE A 179 -16.49 -1.29 0.57
CA PHE A 179 -15.22 -1.91 0.23
C PHE A 179 -15.24 -3.41 0.51
N VAL A 180 -15.79 -3.85 1.65
CA VAL A 180 -15.92 -5.27 1.97
C VAL A 180 -16.83 -5.99 0.96
N VAL A 181 -17.94 -5.37 0.56
CA VAL A 181 -18.85 -5.92 -0.47
C VAL A 181 -18.15 -6.00 -1.82
N LEU A 182 -17.42 -4.95 -2.22
CA LEU A 182 -16.63 -4.96 -3.45
C LEU A 182 -15.61 -6.08 -3.44
N MET A 183 -14.79 -6.18 -2.38
CA MET A 183 -13.77 -7.23 -2.24
C MET A 183 -14.40 -8.62 -2.24
N GLY A 184 -15.51 -8.81 -1.51
CA GLY A 184 -16.26 -10.07 -1.51
C GLY A 184 -16.80 -10.43 -2.90
N GLY A 185 -17.35 -9.46 -3.63
CA GLY A 185 -17.82 -9.65 -5.00
C GLY A 185 -16.71 -10.04 -5.97
N VAL A 186 -15.54 -9.38 -5.87
CA VAL A 186 -14.37 -9.72 -6.70
C VAL A 186 -13.85 -11.12 -6.37
N LEU A 187 -13.87 -11.54 -5.10
CA LEU A 187 -13.46 -12.88 -4.69
C LEU A 187 -14.43 -13.97 -5.16
N ILE A 188 -15.74 -13.68 -5.21
CA ILE A 188 -16.77 -14.61 -5.72
C ILE A 188 -16.70 -14.73 -7.25
N TRP A 189 -16.34 -13.66 -7.94
CA TRP A 189 -16.26 -13.63 -9.40
C TRP A 189 -15.08 -14.44 -9.97
N ARG A 190 -14.01 -14.62 -9.18
CA ARG A 190 -12.83 -15.41 -9.55
C ARG A 190 -13.06 -16.90 -9.43
#